data_AF-A0A168KJD4-F1
#
_entry.id   AF-A0A168KJD4-F1
#
_cell.length_a   1.000
_cell.length_b   1.000
_cell.length_c   1.000
_cell.angle_alpha   90.00
_cell.angle_beta   90.00
_cell.angle_gamma   90.00
#
_symmetry.space_group_name_H-M   'P 1'
#
loop_
_entity.id
_entity.type
_entity.pdbx_description
1 polymer ?
#
loop_
_entity_poly.entity_id
_entity_poly.type
_entity_poly.pdbx_seq_one_letter_code
_entity_poly.pdbx_strand_id
1 'polypeptide(L)'
;MKSKLIIIQGFYLLTLLPWFLIWGLSFMVFDNGISVWGISIMTIVSLYPIAVVICSILSWLLKEKVKPLNTFLISAIPLLWVISLVAVIIGY
;
A
#
# COMPACT_ATOMS: atom_id res chain seq x y z
N MET A 1 -1.55 22.39 0.09
CA MET A 1 -1.69 21.07 -0.58
C MET A 1 -0.38 20.30 -0.62
N LYS A 2 0.74 20.92 -1.02
CA LYS A 2 2.07 20.28 -1.07
C LYS A 2 2.46 19.59 0.26
N SER A 3 2.34 20.30 1.39
CA SER A 3 2.67 19.74 2.71
C SER A 3 1.82 18.52 3.10
N LYS A 4 0.53 18.49 2.73
CA LYS A 4 -0.37 17.36 3.03
C LYS A 4 0.03 16.09 2.26
N LEU A 5 0.45 16.24 1.01
CA LEU A 5 0.96 15.12 0.19
C LEU A 5 2.28 14.58 0.74
N ILE A 6 3.19 15.47 1.15
CA ILE A 6 4.47 15.08 1.75
C ILE A 6 4.23 14.29 3.05
N ILE A 7 3.32 14.74 3.91
CA ILE A 7 2.99 14.03 5.16
C ILE A 7 2.44 12.62 4.86
N ILE A 8 1.48 12.51 3.93
CA ILE A 8 0.90 11.21 3.55
C ILE A 8 1.94 10.27 2.94
N GLN A 9 2.81 10.77 2.06
CA GLN A 9 3.85 9.96 1.44
C GLN A 9 4.93 9.54 2.43
N GLY A 10 5.30 10.44 3.36
CA GLY A 10 6.19 10.12 4.46
C GLY A 10 5.60 9.03 5.37
N PHE A 11 4.30 9.11 5.67
CA PHE A 11 3.60 8.05 6.41
C PHE A 11 3.66 6.72 5.68
N TYR A 12 3.43 6.68 4.35
CA TYR A 12 3.53 5.43 3.59
C TYR A 12 4.94 4.86 3.53
N LEU A 13 5.95 5.73 3.49
CA LEU A 13 7.34 5.31 3.55
C LEU A 13 7.69 4.66 4.90
N LEU A 14 7.09 5.15 5.99
CA LEU A 14 7.23 4.53 7.31
C LEU A 14 6.50 3.19 7.39
N THR A 15 5.30 3.06 6.81
CA THR A 15 4.56 1.79 6.80
C THR A 15 5.13 0.75 5.83
N LEU A 16 5.96 1.17 4.88
CA LEU A 16 6.74 0.27 4.01
C LEU A 16 7.71 -0.63 4.80
N LEU A 17 8.29 -0.12 5.89
CA LEU A 17 9.21 -0.90 6.74
C LEU A 17 8.53 -2.12 7.40
N PRO A 18 7.43 -1.98 8.16
CA PRO A 18 6.72 -3.13 8.69
C PRO A 18 6.12 -3.98 7.56
N TRP A 19 5.68 -3.37 6.44
CA TRP A 19 5.16 -4.11 5.30
C TRP A 19 6.18 -5.08 4.69
N PHE A 20 7.46 -4.70 4.67
CA PHE A 20 8.51 -5.58 4.17
C PHE A 20 8.60 -6.90 4.97
N LEU A 21 8.32 -6.87 6.27
CA LEU A 21 8.22 -8.08 7.10
C LEU A 21 7.03 -8.96 6.67
N ILE A 22 5.86 -8.35 6.46
CA ILE A 22 4.65 -9.07 5.99
C ILE A 22 4.88 -9.68 4.62
N TRP A 23 5.55 -8.96 3.73
CA TRP A 23 5.95 -9.46 2.43
C TRP A 23 6.89 -10.66 2.56
N GLY A 24 7.90 -10.59 3.43
CA GLY A 24 8.78 -11.73 3.72
C GLY A 24 8.03 -12.94 4.29
N LEU A 25 7.10 -12.73 5.22
CA LEU A 25 6.28 -13.79 5.80
C LEU A 25 5.30 -14.39 4.79
N SER A 26 4.88 -13.63 3.78
CA SER A 26 3.95 -14.12 2.76
C SER A 26 4.52 -15.25 1.90
N PHE A 27 5.85 -15.43 1.87
CA PHE A 27 6.48 -16.60 1.23
C PHE A 27 6.14 -17.92 1.91
N MET A 28 5.79 -17.92 3.20
CA MET A 28 5.39 -19.13 3.94
C MET A 28 4.10 -19.74 3.39
N VAL A 29 3.33 -18.99 2.59
CA VAL A 29 2.14 -19.51 1.89
C VAL A 29 2.49 -20.65 0.92
N PHE A 30 3.76 -20.77 0.52
CA PHE A 30 4.27 -21.80 -0.38
C PHE A 30 4.86 -23.02 0.34
N ASP A 31 4.88 -23.06 1.68
CA ASP A 31 5.41 -24.20 2.44
C ASP A 31 4.65 -25.51 2.15
N ASN A 32 3.37 -25.40 1.79
CA ASN A 32 2.51 -26.53 1.38
C ASN A 32 2.45 -26.73 -0.15
N GLY A 33 3.39 -26.14 -0.89
CA GLY A 33 3.44 -26.17 -2.36
C GLY A 33 2.80 -24.96 -3.05
N ILE A 34 2.79 -24.98 -4.38
CA ILE A 34 2.25 -23.88 -5.20
C ILE A 34 0.75 -24.07 -5.38
N SER A 35 -0.03 -23.10 -4.91
CA SER A 35 -1.48 -23.05 -5.08
C SER A 35 -1.92 -21.70 -5.66
N VAL A 36 -3.08 -21.70 -6.33
CA VAL A 36 -3.70 -20.46 -6.86
C VAL A 36 -3.92 -19.44 -5.74
N TRP A 37 -4.30 -19.91 -4.55
CA TRP A 37 -4.48 -19.05 -3.38
C TRP A 37 -3.16 -18.46 -2.89
N GLY A 38 -2.10 -19.26 -2.79
CA GLY A 38 -0.78 -18.78 -2.37
C GLY A 38 -0.23 -17.71 -3.31
N ILE A 39 -0.32 -17.95 -4.63
CA ILE A 39 0.06 -16.97 -5.65
C ILE A 39 -0.74 -15.66 -5.50
N SER A 40 -2.05 -15.76 -5.27
CA SER A 40 -2.92 -14.59 -5.13
C SER A 40 -2.55 -13.75 -3.90
N ILE A 41 -2.31 -14.39 -2.76
CA ILE A 41 -1.88 -13.71 -1.52
C ILE A 41 -0.55 -13.00 -1.74
N MET A 42 0.46 -13.74 -2.24
CA MET A 42 1.79 -13.19 -2.50
C MET A 42 1.72 -11.99 -3.46
N THR A 43 0.90 -12.08 -4.51
CA THR A 43 0.70 -10.99 -5.48
C THR A 43 0.09 -9.77 -4.83
N ILE A 44 -0.99 -9.93 -4.05
CA ILE A 44 -1.68 -8.81 -3.38
C ILE A 44 -0.74 -8.11 -2.38
N VAL A 45 0.06 -8.87 -1.63
CA VAL A 45 1.02 -8.31 -0.67
C VAL A 45 2.15 -7.59 -1.39
N SER A 46 2.62 -8.13 -2.52
CA SER A 46 3.67 -7.52 -3.36
C SER A 46 3.22 -6.24 -4.06
N LEU A 47 1.91 -6.04 -4.27
CA LEU A 47 1.38 -4.85 -4.91
C LEU A 47 1.43 -3.59 -4.04
N TYR A 48 1.50 -3.72 -2.72
CA TYR A 48 1.54 -2.55 -1.82
C TYR A 48 2.69 -1.57 -2.11
N PRO A 49 3.98 -1.97 -2.13
CA PRO A 49 5.08 -1.05 -2.42
C PRO A 49 4.92 -0.38 -3.79
N ILE A 50 4.44 -1.13 -4.79
CA ILE A 50 4.18 -0.64 -6.14
C ILE A 50 3.08 0.43 -6.10
N ALA A 51 1.98 0.17 -5.39
CA ALA A 51 0.88 1.10 -5.23
C ALA A 51 1.32 2.39 -4.53
N VAL A 52 2.14 2.30 -3.49
CA VAL A 52 2.70 3.48 -2.78
C VAL A 52 3.48 4.37 -3.76
N VAL A 53 4.38 3.80 -4.56
CA VAL A 53 5.21 4.56 -5.51
C VAL A 53 4.36 5.18 -6.60
N ILE A 54 3.51 4.39 -7.26
CA ILE A 54 2.68 4.85 -8.38
C ILE A 54 1.72 5.95 -7.92
N CYS A 55 1.02 5.74 -6.80
CA CYS A 55 0.07 6.73 -6.28
C CYS A 55 0.77 8.02 -5.86
N SER A 56 1.98 7.92 -5.29
CA SER A 56 2.81 9.09 -4.96
C SER A 56 3.15 9.89 -6.21
N ILE A 57 3.67 9.25 -7.26
CA ILE A 57 4.02 9.91 -8.52
C ILE A 57 2.79 10.54 -9.17
N LEU A 58 1.69 9.78 -9.31
CA LEU A 58 0.45 10.26 -9.92
C LEU A 58 -0.14 11.45 -9.16
N SER A 59 -0.11 11.42 -7.83
CA SER A 59 -0.61 12.53 -7.01
C SER A 59 0.16 13.84 -7.26
N TRP A 60 1.47 13.77 -7.50
CA TRP A 60 2.30 14.95 -7.81
C TRP A 60 2.10 15.46 -9.24
N LEU A 61 1.98 14.56 -10.21
CA LEU A 61 1.77 14.91 -11.62
C LEU A 61 0.40 15.55 -11.84
N LEU A 62 -0.61 15.07 -11.13
CA LEU A 62 -2.00 15.52 -11.32
C LEU A 62 -2.39 16.68 -10.39
N LYS A 63 -1.59 17.04 -9.38
CA LYS A 63 -1.95 18.03 -8.34
C LYS A 63 -2.43 19.39 -8.88
N GLU A 64 -1.96 19.79 -10.08
CA GLU A 64 -2.28 21.09 -10.71
C GLU A 64 -3.42 20.97 -11.74
N LYS A 65 -3.72 19.75 -12.19
CA LYS A 65 -4.71 19.47 -13.25
C LYS A 65 -6.06 19.01 -12.70
N VAL A 66 -6.10 18.44 -11.50
CA VAL A 66 -7.33 17.88 -10.92
C VAL A 66 -7.71 18.56 -9.61
N LYS A 67 -8.99 18.44 -9.25
CA LYS A 67 -9.50 18.92 -7.97
C LYS A 67 -8.70 18.31 -6.80
N PRO A 68 -8.54 19.04 -5.68
CA PRO A 68 -7.82 18.56 -4.50
C PRO A 68 -8.34 17.22 -3.97
N LEU A 69 -9.66 16.99 -4.09
CA LEU A 69 -10.31 15.74 -3.67
C LEU A 69 -9.78 14.53 -4.46
N ASN A 70 -9.64 14.63 -5.78
CA ASN A 70 -9.16 13.53 -6.61
C ASN A 70 -7.70 13.19 -6.29
N THR A 71 -6.88 14.21 -6.04
CA THR A 71 -5.47 14.02 -5.64
C THR A 71 -5.38 13.28 -4.30
N PHE A 72 -6.28 13.59 -3.37
CA PHE A 72 -6.40 12.87 -2.10
C PHE A 72 -6.83 11.42 -2.31
N LEU A 73 -7.86 11.16 -3.14
CA LEU A 73 -8.34 9.80 -3.42
C LEU A 73 -7.26 8.91 -4.02
N ILE A 74 -6.47 9.42 -4.98
CA ILE A 74 -5.32 8.69 -5.56
C ILE A 74 -4.31 8.35 -4.46
N SER A 75 -4.00 9.34 -3.62
CA SER A 75 -3.07 9.14 -2.52
C SER A 75 -3.62 8.23 -1.43
N ALA A 76 -4.93 8.00 -1.36
CA ALA A 76 -5.56 7.17 -0.35
C ALA A 76 -5.59 5.68 -0.71
N ILE A 77 -5.31 5.29 -1.96
CA ILE A 77 -5.34 3.89 -2.41
C ILE A 77 -4.45 2.99 -1.54
N PRO A 78 -3.19 3.36 -1.22
CA PRO A 78 -2.34 2.52 -0.35
C PRO A 78 -2.86 2.37 1.09
N LEU A 79 -3.75 3.25 1.57
CA LEU A 79 -4.36 3.09 2.91
C LEU A 79 -5.22 1.84 3.00
N LEU A 80 -5.76 1.34 1.88
CA LEU A 80 -6.58 0.13 1.91
C LEU A 80 -5.80 -1.06 2.46
N TRP A 81 -4.52 -1.20 2.10
CA TRP A 81 -3.64 -2.23 2.66
C TRP A 81 -3.35 -1.99 4.15
N VAL A 82 -3.06 -0.74 4.53
CA VAL A 82 -2.76 -0.39 5.93
C VAL A 82 -3.97 -0.63 6.83
N ILE A 83 -5.17 -0.22 6.40
CA ILE A 83 -6.42 -0.43 7.13
C ILE A 83 -6.72 -1.93 7.25
N SER A 84 -6.55 -2.69 6.16
CA SER A 84 -6.76 -4.15 6.19
C SER A 84 -5.83 -4.82 7.18
N LEU A 85 -4.56 -4.40 7.23
CA LEU A 85 -3.60 -4.88 8.21
C LEU A 85 -4.00 -4.56 9.64
N VAL A 86 -4.35 -3.31 9.91
CA VAL A 86 -4.77 -2.86 11.25
C VAL A 86 -6.02 -3.61 11.69
N ALA A 87 -6.97 -3.83 10.79
CA ALA A 87 -8.18 -4.61 11.08
C ALA A 87 -7.86 -6.06 11.45
N VAL A 88 -6.89 -6.70 10.76
CA VAL A 88 -6.43 -8.05 11.12
C VAL A 88 -5.74 -8.06 12.48
N ILE A 89 -4.94 -7.04 12.81
CA ILE A 89 -4.24 -6.96 14.10
C ILE A 89 -5.19 -6.72 15.28
N ILE A 90 -6.26 -5.94 15.08
CA ILE A 90 -7.23 -5.61 16.15
C ILE A 90 -8.34 -6.66 16.27
N GLY A 91 -8.71 -7.30 15.16
CA GLY A 91 -9.77 -8.32 15.10
C GLY A 91 -9.34 -9.71 15.59
N TYR A 92 -8.09 -9.86 15.99
CA TYR A 92 -7.49 -11.01 16.67
C TYR A 92 -7.00 -10.59 18.05
#